data_AF-A0A804MLY5-F1
#
_entry.id   AF-A0A804MLY5-F1
#
_cell.length_a   1.000
_cell.length_b   1.000
_cell.length_c   1.000
_cell.angle_alpha   90.00
_cell.angle_beta   90.00
_cell.angle_gamma   90.00
#
_symmetry.space_group_name_H-M   'P 1'
#
loop_
_entity.id
_entity.type
_entity.pdbx_description
1 polymer ?
#
loop_
_entity_poly.entity_id
_entity_poly.type
_entity_poly.pdbx_seq_one_letter_code
_entity_poly.pdbx_strand_id
1 'polypeptide(L)'
;MKIDKGYISPYFITNQDKSIVEFENTRVLLTDQRVNDVQEILPLLEKTTQLSVPLLIIAEDVSHEVYSTLVLNKLNGLLNVAVVKCPGLGDEKKAILQDIAIMTGEYVELDNCCFKASYFNVQILVS
;
A
#
# COMPACT_ATOMS: atom_id res chain seq x y z
N MET A 1 5.24 -13.03 -5.31
CA MET A 1 5.18 -12.05 -6.42
C MET A 1 6.25 -11.01 -6.17
N LYS A 2 7.06 -10.66 -7.17
CA LYS A 2 7.97 -9.52 -7.10
C LYS A 2 7.32 -8.37 -7.87
N ILE A 3 7.29 -7.19 -7.27
CA ILE A 3 6.87 -5.96 -7.94
C ILE A 3 8.15 -5.19 -8.25
N ASP A 4 8.37 -4.80 -9.50
CA ASP A 4 9.59 -4.08 -9.92
C ASP A 4 9.60 -2.61 -9.49
N LYS A 5 8.61 -2.18 -8.70
CA LYS A 5 8.50 -0.84 -8.14
C LYS A 5 8.89 -0.89 -6.66
N GLY A 6 9.87 -0.07 -6.31
CA GLY A 6 10.24 0.19 -4.92
C GLY A 6 9.22 1.09 -4.21
N TYR A 7 9.47 1.32 -2.92
CA TYR A 7 8.72 2.30 -2.14
C TYR A 7 8.90 3.72 -2.70
N ILE A 8 7.87 4.56 -2.56
CA ILE A 8 7.96 5.97 -2.99
C ILE A 8 9.01 6.74 -2.17
N SER A 9 9.27 6.32 -0.93
CA SER A 9 10.23 6.99 -0.06
C SER A 9 10.91 6.10 0.96
N PRO A 10 12.20 6.37 1.27
CA PRO A 10 12.95 5.66 2.29
C PRO A 10 12.34 5.81 3.70
N TYR A 11 11.45 6.78 3.91
CA TYR A 11 10.78 6.89 5.21
C TYR A 11 9.94 5.68 5.55
N PHE A 12 9.53 4.83 4.60
CA PHE A 12 8.76 3.63 4.88
C PHE A 12 9.61 2.41 5.30
N ILE A 13 10.94 2.48 5.19
CA ILE A 13 11.85 1.39 5.55
C ILE A 13 11.59 0.94 7.00
N THR A 14 11.39 -0.36 7.19
CA THR A 14 11.25 -0.97 8.52
C THR A 14 12.57 -1.56 8.99
N ASN A 15 13.37 -2.11 8.08
CA ASN A 15 14.70 -2.65 8.36
C ASN A 15 15.77 -1.76 7.70
N GLN A 16 16.39 -0.91 8.52
CA GLN A 16 17.41 0.06 8.05
C GLN A 16 18.67 -0.62 7.52
N ASP A 17 19.07 -1.76 8.10
CA ASP A 17 20.31 -2.45 7.72
C ASP A 17 20.23 -3.00 6.28
N LYS A 18 19.08 -3.58 5.93
CA LYS A 18 18.84 -4.13 4.59
C LYS A 18 18.20 -3.12 3.63
N SER A 19 17.78 -1.95 4.13
CA SER A 19 16.98 -0.96 3.40
C SER A 19 15.73 -1.58 2.76
N ILE A 20 14.97 -2.36 3.54
CA ILE A 20 13.77 -3.04 3.09
C ILE A 20 12.55 -2.70 3.93
N VAL A 21 11.39 -2.86 3.31
CA VAL A 21 10.10 -2.86 4.01
C VAL A 21 9.66 -4.31 4.14
N GLU A 22 9.64 -4.78 5.37
CA GLU A 22 9.12 -6.09 5.76
C GLU A 22 7.85 -5.86 6.58
N PHE A 23 6.74 -6.40 6.10
CA PHE A 23 5.49 -6.48 6.84
C PHE A 23 5.03 -7.92 6.94
N GLU A 24 4.65 -8.33 8.14
CA GLU A 24 3.95 -9.59 8.40
C GLU A 24 2.46 -9.30 8.54
N ASN A 25 1.60 -10.16 7.99
CA ASN A 25 0.15 -10.01 8.13
C ASN A 25 -0.34 -8.58 7.76
N THR A 26 0.17 -8.03 6.65
CA THR A 26 -0.21 -6.69 6.18
C THR A 26 -1.55 -6.70 5.51
N ARG A 27 -2.34 -5.65 5.68
CA ARG A 27 -3.47 -5.32 4.80
C ARG A 27 -2.92 -4.69 3.51
N VAL A 28 -3.57 -4.91 2.37
CA VAL A 28 -3.12 -4.40 1.07
C VAL A 28 -4.23 -3.63 0.36
N LEU A 29 -4.11 -2.30 0.27
CA LEU A 29 -4.96 -1.46 -0.57
C LEU A 29 -4.45 -1.52 -2.02
N LEU A 30 -5.33 -1.86 -2.95
CA LEU A 30 -5.05 -1.86 -4.39
C LEU A 30 -5.93 -0.82 -5.05
N THR A 31 -5.38 0.11 -5.81
CA THR A 31 -6.17 1.06 -6.60
C THR A 31 -5.47 1.35 -7.91
N ASP A 32 -6.24 1.39 -9.00
CA ASP A 32 -5.75 1.85 -10.29
C ASP A 32 -5.82 3.37 -10.43
N GLN A 33 -6.36 4.07 -9.42
CA GLN A 33 -6.51 5.51 -9.41
C GLN A 33 -5.39 6.20 -8.61
N ARG A 34 -5.35 7.53 -8.71
CA ARG A 34 -4.48 8.37 -7.89
C ARG A 34 -5.20 8.74 -6.61
N VAL A 35 -4.56 8.54 -5.47
CA VAL A 35 -5.09 8.95 -4.17
C VAL A 35 -4.74 10.41 -3.95
N ASN A 36 -5.74 11.28 -4.02
CA ASN A 36 -5.52 12.72 -3.95
C ASN A 36 -5.76 13.27 -2.54
N ASP A 37 -6.77 12.73 -1.85
CA ASP A 37 -7.17 13.17 -0.51
C ASP A 37 -6.96 12.06 0.54
N VAL A 38 -6.57 12.47 1.76
CA VAL A 38 -6.46 11.57 2.91
C VAL A 38 -7.85 11.04 3.31
N GLN A 39 -8.91 11.82 3.06
CA GLN A 39 -10.29 11.40 3.35
C GLN A 39 -10.69 10.10 2.63
N GLU A 40 -10.16 9.87 1.42
CA GLU A 40 -10.40 8.64 0.65
C GLU A 40 -9.88 7.39 1.39
N ILE A 41 -8.76 7.52 2.12
CA ILE A 41 -8.13 6.39 2.81
C ILE A 41 -8.36 6.40 4.32
N LEU A 42 -8.94 7.46 4.88
CA LEU A 42 -9.15 7.62 6.31
C LEU A 42 -9.86 6.41 6.96
N PRO A 43 -10.96 5.86 6.39
CA PRO A 43 -11.62 4.68 6.96
C PRO A 43 -10.72 3.44 7.01
N LEU A 44 -9.77 3.33 6.08
CA LEU A 44 -8.81 2.23 6.06
C LEU A 44 -7.69 2.44 7.09
N LEU A 45 -7.23 3.67 7.24
CA LEU A 45 -6.24 4.03 8.25
C LEU A 45 -6.78 3.74 9.66
N GLU A 46 -8.00 4.16 9.96
CA GLU A 46 -8.65 3.89 11.25
C GLU A 46 -8.76 2.39 11.55
N LYS A 47 -9.20 1.58 10.57
CA LYS A 47 -9.28 0.13 10.72
C LYS A 47 -7.90 -0.50 10.93
N THR A 48 -6.89 -0.02 10.21
CA THR A 48 -5.51 -0.51 10.32
C THR A 48 -4.93 -0.20 11.70
N THR A 49 -5.15 1.01 12.21
CA THR A 49 -4.75 1.42 13.57
C THR A 49 -5.47 0.58 14.63
N GLN A 50 -6.78 0.38 14.49
CA GLN A 50 -7.58 -0.43 15.42
C GLN A 50 -7.11 -1.89 15.48
N LEU A 51 -6.77 -2.47 14.34
CA LEU A 51 -6.28 -3.85 14.25
C LEU A 51 -4.78 -3.98 14.58
N SER A 52 -4.05 -2.86 14.70
CA SER A 52 -2.59 -2.85 14.89
C SER A 52 -1.82 -3.67 13.84
N VAL A 53 -2.30 -3.62 12.60
CA VAL A 53 -1.73 -4.36 11.46
C VAL A 53 -1.00 -3.41 10.53
N PRO A 54 0.03 -3.85 9.79
CA PRO A 54 0.64 -3.02 8.76
C PRO A 54 -0.29 -2.84 7.55
N LEU A 55 -0.07 -1.75 6.80
CA LEU A 55 -0.81 -1.42 5.59
C LEU A 55 0.15 -1.19 4.41
N LEU A 56 -0.09 -1.90 3.33
CA LEU A 56 0.56 -1.68 2.04
C LEU A 56 -0.43 -1.02 1.10
N ILE A 57 -0.05 0.11 0.49
CA ILE A 57 -0.86 0.80 -0.52
C ILE A 57 -0.17 0.65 -1.87
N ILE A 58 -0.89 0.11 -2.85
CA ILE A 58 -0.50 0.04 -4.24
C ILE A 58 -1.46 0.90 -5.04
N ALA A 59 -0.98 2.04 -5.53
CA ALA A 59 -1.77 3.03 -6.26
C ALA A 59 -1.05 3.47 -7.54
N GLU A 60 -1.74 4.06 -8.51
CA GLU A 60 -1.05 4.68 -9.66
C GLU A 60 -0.11 5.79 -9.18
N ASP A 61 -0.66 6.69 -8.35
CA ASP A 61 0.09 7.75 -7.71
C ASP A 61 -0.57 8.17 -6.40
N VAL A 62 0.18 8.87 -5.55
CA VAL A 62 -0.31 9.41 -4.29
C VAL A 62 0.10 10.87 -4.19
N SER A 63 -0.83 11.75 -3.86
CA SER A 63 -0.55 13.17 -3.71
C SER A 63 0.44 13.44 -2.58
N HIS A 64 1.16 14.56 -2.68
CA HIS A 64 2.14 14.95 -1.66
C HIS A 64 1.52 15.12 -0.26
N GLU A 65 0.28 15.59 -0.19
CA GLU A 65 -0.47 15.78 1.06
C GLU A 65 -0.76 14.45 1.75
N VAL A 66 -1.27 13.47 0.99
CA VAL A 66 -1.52 12.12 1.49
C VAL A 66 -0.23 11.47 1.94
N TYR A 67 0.79 11.54 1.09
CA TYR A 67 2.11 10.99 1.35
C TYR A 67 2.74 11.57 2.64
N SER A 68 2.70 12.90 2.82
CA SER A 68 3.24 13.57 4.02
C SER A 68 2.52 13.11 5.28
N THR A 69 1.20 12.96 5.21
CA THR A 69 0.38 12.47 6.32
C THR A 69 0.74 11.04 6.69
N LEU A 70 0.90 10.14 5.70
CA LEU A 70 1.30 8.76 5.95
C LEU A 70 2.68 8.65 6.59
N VAL A 71 3.64 9.43 6.12
CA VAL A 71 5.00 9.46 6.69
C VAL A 71 4.98 9.95 8.13
N LEU A 72 4.26 11.04 8.43
CA LEU A 72 4.16 11.55 9.80
C LEU A 72 3.54 10.52 10.75
N ASN A 73 2.48 9.83 10.32
CA ASN A 73 1.86 8.77 11.13
C ASN A 73 2.81 7.58 11.37
N LYS A 74 3.64 7.23 10.37
CA LYS A 74 4.67 6.20 10.50
C LYS A 74 5.82 6.61 11.41
N LEU A 75 6.27 7.85 11.33
CA LEU A 75 7.31 8.40 12.21
C LEU A 75 6.85 8.49 13.67
N ASN A 76 5.56 8.77 13.90
CA ASN A 76 4.96 8.76 15.23
C ASN A 76 4.69 7.34 15.78
N GLY A 77 4.93 6.29 14.99
CA GLY A 77 4.70 4.89 15.39
C GLY A 77 3.22 4.52 15.52
N LEU A 78 2.30 5.34 14.99
CA LEU A 78 0.85 5.09 15.03
C LEU A 78 0.43 4.08 13.97
N LEU A 79 1.11 4.09 12.81
CA LEU A 79 0.77 3.28 11.65
C LEU A 79 2.03 2.75 10.96
N ASN A 80 2.08 1.45 10.72
CA ASN A 80 3.08 0.85 9.85
C ASN A 80 2.53 0.82 8.44
N VAL A 81 2.90 1.80 7.62
CA VAL A 81 2.42 1.92 6.23
C VAL A 81 3.57 1.95 5.25
N ALA A 82 3.38 1.38 4.06
CA ALA A 82 4.24 1.61 2.91
C ALA A 82 3.42 1.84 1.66
N VAL A 83 3.94 2.70 0.77
CA VAL A 83 3.30 3.04 -0.50
C VAL A 83 4.21 2.64 -1.65
N VAL A 84 3.65 1.88 -2.59
CA VAL A 84 4.30 1.42 -3.82
C VAL A 84 3.48 1.90 -5.00
N LYS A 85 4.14 2.37 -6.06
CA LYS A 85 3.44 2.67 -7.31
C LYS A 85 3.09 1.37 -8.02
N CYS A 86 1.89 1.31 -8.57
CA CYS A 86 1.48 0.17 -9.37
C CYS A 86 2.45 -0.03 -10.56
N PRO A 87 2.91 -1.26 -10.84
CA PRO A 87 3.61 -1.56 -12.08
C PRO A 87 2.64 -1.50 -13.28
N GLY A 88 3.18 -1.23 -14.46
CA GLY A 88 2.42 -1.16 -15.71
C GLY A 88 1.78 0.20 -16.01
N LEU A 89 1.18 0.30 -17.20
CA LEU A 89 0.49 1.49 -17.71
C LEU A 89 -0.83 1.06 -18.38
N GLY A 90 -1.88 1.87 -18.28
CA GLY A 90 -3.15 1.62 -18.97
C GLY A 90 -3.83 0.30 -18.55
N ASP A 91 -4.16 -0.54 -19.52
CA ASP A 91 -4.85 -1.83 -19.30
C ASP A 91 -3.96 -2.90 -18.65
N GLU A 92 -2.65 -2.87 -18.91
CA GLU A 92 -1.69 -3.80 -18.26
C GLU A 92 -1.68 -3.61 -16.74
N LYS A 93 -1.79 -2.36 -16.29
CA LYS A 93 -1.88 -2.00 -14.87
C LYS A 93 -3.07 -2.69 -14.20
N LYS A 94 -4.24 -2.69 -14.87
CA LYS A 94 -5.45 -3.34 -14.35
C LYS A 94 -5.29 -4.86 -14.26
N ALA A 95 -4.70 -5.47 -15.29
CA ALA A 95 -4.39 -6.90 -15.28
C ALA A 95 -3.46 -7.28 -14.11
N ILE A 96 -2.39 -6.51 -13.89
CA ILE A 96 -1.45 -6.78 -12.78
C ILE A 96 -2.12 -6.56 -11.42
N LEU A 97 -2.91 -5.49 -11.25
CA LEU A 97 -3.66 -5.26 -10.01
C LEU A 97 -4.66 -6.37 -9.73
N GLN A 98 -5.33 -6.86 -10.77
CA GLN A 98 -6.24 -7.99 -10.67
C GLN A 98 -5.49 -9.26 -10.25
N ASP A 99 -4.31 -9.53 -10.83
CA ASP A 99 -3.47 -10.66 -10.43
C ASP A 99 -3.02 -10.54 -8.97
N ILE A 100 -2.57 -9.35 -8.53
CA ILE A 100 -2.23 -9.09 -7.12
C ILE A 100 -3.45 -9.34 -6.24
N ALA A 101 -4.62 -8.83 -6.63
CA ALA A 101 -5.85 -8.98 -5.85
C ALA A 101 -6.24 -10.47 -5.69
N ILE A 102 -6.18 -11.24 -6.78
CA ILE A 102 -6.43 -12.68 -6.80
C ILE A 102 -5.42 -13.40 -5.90
N MET A 103 -4.13 -13.06 -5.98
CA MET A 103 -3.10 -13.64 -5.14
C MET A 103 -3.29 -13.29 -3.66
N THR A 104 -3.74 -12.07 -3.35
CA THR A 104 -4.10 -11.66 -1.99
C THR A 104 -5.39 -12.32 -1.49
N GLY A 105 -6.05 -13.12 -2.33
CA GLY A 105 -7.12 -14.03 -1.95
C GLY A 105 -8.49 -13.40 -1.90
N GLU A 106 -8.64 -12.12 -2.28
CA GLU A 106 -9.85 -11.37 -1.99
C GLU A 106 -10.01 -10.16 -2.94
N TYR A 107 -10.70 -10.36 -4.07
CA TYR A 107 -11.17 -9.28 -4.96
C TYR A 107 -12.61 -8.93 -4.60
N VAL A 108 -12.85 -7.70 -4.14
CA VAL A 108 -14.21 -7.13 -4.05
C VAL A 108 -14.13 -5.76 -4.69
N GLU A 109 -14.73 -5.66 -5.87
CA GLU A 109 -14.95 -4.39 -6.55
C GLU A 109 -16.08 -3.68 -5.81
N LEU A 110 -15.76 -2.60 -5.09
CA LEU A 110 -16.73 -1.68 -4.50
C LEU A 110 -16.52 -0.31 -5.14
N ASP A 111 -17.61 0.24 -5.68
CA ASP A 111 -17.75 1.58 -6.28
C ASP A 111 -16.50 2.47 -6.22
N ASN A 112 -15.65 2.36 -7.24
CA ASN A 112 -14.47 3.20 -7.49
C ASN A 112 -13.40 3.24 -6.37
N CYS A 113 -13.49 2.42 -5.32
CA CYS A 113 -12.52 2.33 -4.24
C CYS A 113 -12.39 0.87 -3.75
N CYS A 114 -11.35 0.18 -4.21
CA CYS A 114 -11.07 -1.21 -3.82
C CYS A 114 -10.48 -1.29 -2.40
N PHE A 115 -11.32 -1.29 -1.36
CA PHE A 115 -10.89 -1.66 -0.02
C PHE A 115 -10.89 -3.17 0.14
N LYS A 116 -9.72 -3.81 0.14
CA LYS A 116 -9.58 -5.14 0.74
C LYS A 116 -8.27 -5.29 1.46
N ALA A 117 -8.21 -6.29 2.32
CA ALA A 117 -7.18 -6.40 3.29
C ALA A 117 -7.10 -7.83 3.78
N SER A 118 -6.38 -8.61 2.99
CA SER A 118 -5.89 -9.91 3.40
C SER A 118 -4.50 -9.77 3.96
N TYR A 119 -4.21 -10.62 4.94
CA TYR A 119 -2.90 -10.77 5.56
C TYR A 119 -1.91 -11.33 4.54
N PHE A 120 -0.92 -10.53 4.16
CA PHE A 120 0.21 -11.00 3.38
C PHE A 120 1.53 -10.68 4.08
N ASN A 121 2.50 -11.57 3.91
CA ASN A 121 3.90 -11.24 4.18
C ASN A 121 4.46 -10.59 2.92
N VAL A 122 4.74 -9.29 2.99
CA VAL A 122 5.30 -8.55 1.86
C VAL A 122 6.68 -8.08 2.25
N GLN A 123 7.66 -8.45 1.42
CA GLN A 123 9.02 -7.93 1.46
C GLN A 123 9.22 -7.11 0.18
N ILE A 124 9.28 -5.79 0.32
CA ILE A 124 9.59 -4.89 -0.79
C ILE A 124 11.09 -4.64 -0.76
N LEU A 125 11.76 -5.10 -1.82
CA LEU A 125 13.18 -4.90 -2.05
C LEU A 125 13.38 -3.64 -2.90
N VAL A 126 14.41 -2.87 -2.58
CA VAL A 126 14.92 -1.82 -3.47
C VAL A 126 15.50 -2.50 -4.71
N SER A 127 15.05 -2.08 -5.89
CA SER A 127 15.72 -2.37 -7.17
C SER A 127 16.44 -1.11 -7.63
#